data_AF-A0AAD8FE03-F1
#
_entry.id   AF-A0AAD8FE03-F1
#
_cell.length_a   1.000
_cell.length_b   1.000
_cell.length_c   1.000
_cell.angle_alpha   90.00
_cell.angle_beta   90.00
_cell.angle_gamma   90.00
#
_symmetry.space_group_name_H-M   'P 1'
#
loop_
_entity.id
_entity.type
_entity.pdbx_description
1 polymer ?
#
loop_
_entity_poly.entity_id
_entity_poly.type
_entity_poly.pdbx_seq_one_letter_code
_entity_poly.pdbx_strand_id
1 'polypeptide(L)' 'MGFFESLLKENGTGFFVGNDITLADIILYDIATGFLKATFEAIYNFPLVKKLVDTVGDNERIKKYVSNRK' A
#
# COMPACT_ATOMS: atom_id res chain seq x y z
N MET A 1 8.74 5.98 5.07
CA MET A 1 7.58 5.09 5.35
C MET A 1 7.23 4.96 6.83
N GLY A 2 8.09 5.35 7.79
CA GLY A 2 7.77 5.24 9.22
C GLY A 2 6.51 5.97 9.69
N PHE A 3 6.16 7.11 9.08
CA PHE A 3 4.89 7.79 9.36
C PHE A 3 3.68 6.91 8.99
N PHE A 4 3.70 6.28 7.81
CA PHE A 4 2.63 5.38 7.37
C PHE A 4 2.53 4.12 8.25
N GLU A 5 3.67 3.57 8.67
CA GLU A 5 3.71 2.43 9.60
C GLU A 5 3.03 2.78 10.94
N SER A 6 3.29 3.97 11.49
CA SER A 6 2.62 4.45 12.71
C SER A 6 1.12 4.63 12.52
N LEU A 7 0.67 5.19 11.40
CA LEU A 7 -0.77 5.35 11.11
C LEU A 7 -1.49 4.00 11.01
N LEU A 8 -0.89 3.02 10.33
CA LEU A 8 -1.46 1.68 10.22
C LEU A 8 -1.52 0.99 11.59
N LYS A 9 -0.52 1.21 12.43
CA LYS A 9 -0.49 0.71 13.81
C LYS A 9 -1.56 1.37 14.69
N GLU A 10 -1.79 2.67 14.52
CA GLU A 10 -2.80 3.42 15.28
C GLU A 10 -4.22 3.00 14.91
N ASN A 11 -4.52 2.83 13.62
CA ASN A 11 -5.84 2.36 13.19
C ASN A 11 -6.07 0.89 13.56
N GLY A 12 -5.05 0.04 13.41
CA GLY A 12 -5.07 -1.36 13.87
C GLY A 12 -5.87 -2.34 12.98
N THR A 13 -6.48 -1.86 11.90
CA THR A 13 -7.32 -2.67 10.99
C THR A 13 -6.54 -3.19 9.78
N GLY A 14 -5.34 -2.64 9.56
CA GLY A 14 -4.52 -2.90 8.38
C GLY A 14 -4.75 -1.95 7.21
N PHE A 15 -5.64 -0.96 7.36
CA PHE A 15 -5.88 0.13 6.41
C PHE A 15 -5.62 1.50 7.05
N PHE A 16 -5.48 2.56 6.27
CA PHE A 16 -5.32 3.90 6.83
C PHE A 16 -6.58 4.46 7.49
N VAL A 17 -7.76 4.11 6.98
CA VAL A 17 -9.03 4.64 7.46
C VAL A 17 -10.07 3.53 7.48
N GLY A 18 -10.72 3.34 8.63
CA GLY A 18 -11.75 2.31 8.78
C GLY A 18 -11.19 0.90 8.55
N ASN A 19 -12.00 0.03 7.92
CA ASN A 19 -11.73 -1.41 7.82
C ASN A 19 -11.63 -1.92 6.36
N ASP A 20 -11.63 -1.03 5.39
CA ASP A 20 -11.67 -1.37 3.96
C ASP A 20 -10.68 -0.51 3.17
N ILE A 21 -10.35 -0.95 1.95
CA ILE A 21 -9.49 -0.19 1.03
C ILE A 21 -10.12 1.18 0.74
N THR A 22 -9.37 2.22 1.04
CA THR A 22 -9.70 3.60 0.71
C THR A 22 -8.75 4.15 -0.34
N LEU A 23 -9.02 5.39 -0.79
CA LEU A 23 -8.12 6.09 -1.69
C LEU A 23 -6.72 6.26 -1.10
N ALA A 24 -6.58 6.42 0.22
CA ALA A 24 -5.27 6.57 0.86
C ALA A 24 -4.39 5.33 0.67
N ASP A 25 -4.99 4.14 0.77
CA ASP A 25 -4.28 2.87 0.61
C ASP A 25 -3.83 2.67 -0.85
N ILE A 26 -4.68 3.06 -1.82
CA ILE A 26 -4.37 3.03 -3.25
C ILE A 26 -3.25 4.01 -3.60
N ILE A 27 -3.25 5.23 -3.03
CA ILE A 27 -2.19 6.21 -3.26
C ILE A 27 -0.85 5.66 -2.75
N LEU A 28 -0.82 5.05 -1.57
CA LEU A 28 0.43 4.48 -1.07
C LEU A 28 0.91 3.32 -1.93
N TYR A 29 0.00 2.45 -2.38
CA TYR A 29 0.31 1.39 -3.33
C TYR A 29 0.94 1.93 -4.63
N ASP A 30 0.37 2.99 -5.20
CA ASP A 30 0.87 3.58 -6.44
C ASP A 30 2.23 4.27 -6.24
N ILE A 31 2.42 4.98 -5.13
CA ILE A 31 3.71 5.57 -4.76
C ILE A 31 4.76 4.47 -4.58
N ALA A 32 4.43 3.38 -3.89
CA ALA A 32 5.36 2.30 -3.58
C ALA A 32 5.77 1.52 -4.84
N THR A 33 4.80 1.18 -5.70
CA THR A 33 5.04 0.36 -6.90
C THR A 33 5.45 1.17 -8.14
N GLY A 34 5.24 2.48 -8.12
CA GLY A 34 5.59 3.43 -9.18
C GLY A 34 6.79 4.29 -8.80
N PHE A 35 6.56 5.40 -8.10
CA PHE A 35 7.58 6.42 -7.81
C PHE A 35 8.77 5.89 -7.02
N LEU A 36 8.51 5.07 -5.99
CA LEU A 36 9.54 4.48 -5.13
C LEU A 36 10.00 3.10 -5.59
N LYS A 37 9.65 2.67 -6.81
CA LYS A 37 10.00 1.32 -7.29
C LYS A 37 11.50 1.03 -7.22
N ALA A 38 12.34 2.04 -7.49
CA ALA A 38 13.80 1.91 -7.43
C ALA A 38 14.34 1.71 -6.00
N THR A 39 13.58 2.11 -4.98
CA THR A 39 13.95 2.01 -3.56
C THR A 39 12.98 1.13 -2.78
N PHE A 40 12.23 0.28 -3.48
CA PHE A 40 11.15 -0.52 -2.91
C PHE A 40 11.63 -1.46 -1.80
N GLU A 41 12.89 -1.89 -1.83
CA GLU A 41 13.50 -2.70 -0.76
C GLU A 41 13.41 -2.05 0.62
N ALA A 42 13.32 -0.71 0.70
CA ALA A 42 13.11 -0.03 1.96
C ALA A 42 11.78 -0.42 2.65
N ILE A 43 10.81 -0.95 1.91
CA ILE A 43 9.52 -1.42 2.44
C ILE A 43 9.67 -2.62 3.39
N TYR A 44 10.74 -3.42 3.26
CA TYR A 44 10.97 -4.58 4.13
C TYR A 44 11.20 -4.19 5.60
N ASN A 45 11.59 -2.94 5.85
CA ASN A 45 11.72 -2.39 7.20
C ASN A 45 10.37 -1.93 7.80
N PHE A 46 9.28 -1.97 7.03
CA PHE A 46 7.94 -1.48 7.41
C PHE A 46 6.89 -2.56 7.12
N PRO A 47 6.74 -3.57 8.01
CA PRO A 47 5.94 -4.75 7.75
C PRO A 47 4.44 -4.45 7.55
N LEU A 48 3.86 -3.47 8.25
CA LEU A 48 2.45 -3.10 8.04
C LEU A 48 2.25 -2.42 6.70
N VAL A 49 3.16 -1.50 6.33
CA VAL A 49 3.13 -0.86 5.01
C VAL A 49 3.28 -1.90 3.90
N LYS A 50 4.21 -2.86 4.03
CA LYS A 50 4.35 -3.97 3.08
C LYS A 50 3.04 -4.75 2.96
N LYS A 51 2.44 -5.14 4.09
CA LYS A 51 1.18 -5.88 4.11
C LYS A 51 0.05 -5.11 3.43
N LEU A 52 -0.03 -3.79 3.63
CA LEU A 52 -1.01 -2.95 2.96
C LEU A 52 -0.80 -2.95 1.44
N VAL A 53 0.44 -2.73 0.99
CA VAL A 53 0.78 -2.72 -0.44
C VAL A 53 0.45 -4.07 -1.09
N ASP A 54 0.76 -5.18 -0.42
CA ASP A 54 0.40 -6.53 -0.90
C ASP A 54 -1.13 -6.69 -0.97
N THR A 55 -1.86 -6.26 0.06
CA THR A 55 -3.34 -6.36 0.13
C THR A 55 -4.02 -5.54 -0.99
N VAL A 56 -3.59 -4.31 -1.20
CA VAL A 56 -4.11 -3.44 -2.26
C VAL A 56 -3.72 -4.00 -3.63
N GLY A 57 -2.48 -4.48 -3.76
CA GLY A 57 -1.97 -5.12 -4.96
C GLY A 57 -2.67 -6.43 -5.30
N ASP A 58 -3.24 -7.13 -4.31
CA ASP A 58 -3.96 -8.38 -4.49
C ASP A 58 -5.43 -8.22 -4.92
N ASN A 59 -5.97 -7.01 -4.82
CA ASN A 59 -7.32 -6.70 -5.27
C ASN A 59 -7.47 -6.92 -6.79
N GLU A 60 -8.42 -7.77 -7.19
CA GLU A 60 -8.61 -8.16 -8.59
C GLU A 60 -8.85 -6.97 -9.55
N ARG A 61 -9.58 -5.95 -9.10
CA ARG A 61 -9.88 -4.76 -9.92
C ARG A 61 -8.62 -3.92 -10.11
N ILE A 62 -7.83 -3.77 -9.05
CA ILE A 62 -6.55 -3.04 -9.09
C ILE A 62 -5.55 -3.80 -9.96
N LYS A 63 -5.37 -5.12 -9.77
CA LYS A 63 -4.54 -5.97 -10.64
C LYS A 63 -4.92 -5.80 -12.11
N LYS A 64 -6.21 -5.92 -12.43
CA LYS A 64 -6.70 -5.78 -13.81
C LYS A 64 -6.37 -4.41 -14.38
N TYR A 65 -6.51 -3.33 -13.61
CA TYR A 65 -6.13 -1.99 -14.05
C TYR A 65 -4.61 -1.87 -14.27
N VAL A 66 -3.81 -2.29 -13.30
CA VAL A 66 -2.33 -2.20 -13.35
C VAL A 66 -1.75 -3.01 -14.50
N SER A 67 -2.31 -4.17 -14.85
CA SER A 67 -1.85 -4.96 -16.00
C SER A 67 -2.19 -4.33 -17.36
N ASN A 68 -3.17 -3.43 -17.43
CA ASN A 68 -3.63 -2.82 -18.68
C ASN A 68 -3.29 -1.34 -18.81
N ARG A 69 -2.78 -0.68 -17.76
CA ARG A 69 -2.40 0.73 -17.81
C ARG A 69 -1.15 0.90 -18.69
N LYS A 70 -1.20 1.87 -19.61
CA LYS A 70 -0.11 2.21 -20.52
C LYS A 70 0.90 3.13 -19.86
#